data_AF-A0ABD1TS59-F1
#
_entry.id   AF-A0ABD1TS59-F1
#
_cell.length_a   1.000
_cell.length_b   1.000
_cell.length_c   1.000
_cell.angle_alpha   90.00
_cell.angle_beta   90.00
_cell.angle_gamma   90.00
#
_symmetry.space_group_name_H-M   'P 1'
#
loop_
_entity.id
_entity.type
_entity.pdbx_description
1 polymer ?
#
loop_
_entity_poly.entity_id
_entity_poly.type
_entity_poly.pdbx_seq_one_letter_code
_entity_poly.pdbx_strand_id
1 'polypeptide(L)'
;MIRDDCLGRDELSIGNIGSMFFDDHMDRRERVFLVGTNIGDIAVWEVASRERLAFRNFKVWDLGACTMTLQASLANEYTASVNRVMWSPGGTLFDGQTIKRIRWHTSLGYGYTCFYCDPSVAYSKHIVHIYAYHGGDDLRNHLEIDAHGGNVSDLAFSNPNKQLCIITCGEDKAIKRYFLIYN
;
A
#
# COMPACT_ATOMS: atom_id res chain seq x y z
N MET A 1 22.96 -15.63 25.92
CA MET A 1 22.65 -14.34 26.57
C MET A 1 22.65 -13.30 25.46
N ILE A 2 21.48 -12.86 25.01
CA ILE A 2 21.37 -11.74 24.07
C ILE A 2 21.70 -10.50 24.90
N ARG A 3 22.79 -9.80 24.57
CA ARG A 3 23.16 -8.56 25.25
C ARG A 3 22.25 -7.45 24.72
N ASP A 4 21.50 -6.85 25.64
CA ASP A 4 20.50 -5.81 25.39
C ASP A 4 21.12 -4.39 25.47
N ASP A 5 22.46 -4.33 25.51
CA ASP A 5 23.25 -3.16 25.92
C ASP A 5 23.63 -2.23 24.75
N CYS A 6 23.19 -2.53 23.52
CA CYS A 6 23.70 -1.86 22.31
C CYS A 6 22.75 -0.84 21.67
N LEU A 7 21.57 -0.55 22.23
CA LEU A 7 20.63 0.39 21.59
C LEU A 7 20.07 1.37 22.61
N GLY A 8 20.22 2.67 22.33
CA GLY A 8 19.34 3.67 22.94
C GLY A 8 17.90 3.29 22.61
N ARG A 9 17.07 3.06 23.63
CA ARG A 9 15.66 2.72 23.46
C ARG A 9 14.84 3.99 23.38
N ASP A 10 14.42 4.33 22.17
CA ASP A 10 13.32 5.25 21.92
C ASP A 10 12.06 4.45 21.59
N GLU A 11 10.95 4.73 22.27
CA GLU A 11 9.68 4.02 22.09
C GLU A 11 8.60 4.96 21.54
N LEU A 12 7.87 4.50 20.52
CA LEU A 12 6.63 5.11 20.05
C LEU A 12 5.50 4.09 20.22
N SER A 13 4.57 4.36 21.12
CA SER A 13 3.44 3.46 21.37
C SER A 13 2.34 3.71 20.34
N ILE A 14 2.20 2.78 19.38
CA ILE A 14 1.06 2.73 18.46
C ILE A 14 0.19 1.54 18.87
N GLY A 15 -1.08 1.79 19.18
CA GLY A 15 -2.01 0.71 19.51
C GLY A 15 -2.34 -0.15 18.30
N ASN A 16 -2.69 -1.42 18.53
CA ASN A 16 -3.32 -2.26 17.51
C ASN A 16 -2.48 -2.48 16.24
N ILE A 17 -1.15 -2.40 16.30
CA ILE A 17 -0.28 -2.63 15.14
C ILE A 17 -0.51 -4.05 14.59
N GLY A 18 -0.94 -4.14 13.34
CA GLY A 18 -1.09 -5.39 12.60
C GLY A 18 0.09 -5.64 11.66
N SER A 19 0.59 -4.59 11.03
CA SER A 19 1.77 -4.65 10.16
C SER A 19 2.53 -3.32 10.15
N MET A 20 3.83 -3.39 9.89
CA MET A 20 4.67 -2.22 9.72
C MET A 20 5.68 -2.44 8.61
N PHE A 21 6.02 -1.37 7.90
CA PHE A 21 7.07 -1.39 6.90
C PHE A 21 7.85 -0.09 6.95
N PHE A 22 9.17 -0.20 7.10
CA PHE A 22 10.10 0.92 7.09
C PHE A 22 10.65 1.12 5.68
N ASP A 23 10.66 2.37 5.22
CA ASP A 23 11.27 2.74 3.95
C ASP A 23 12.57 3.52 4.18
N ASP A 24 13.68 2.98 3.68
CA ASP A 24 15.02 3.58 3.77
C ASP A 24 15.55 4.04 2.41
N HIS A 25 14.66 4.40 1.48
CA HIS A 25 15.10 4.86 0.16
C HIS A 25 16.11 6.03 0.28
N MET A 26 17.37 5.74 -0.10
CA MET A 26 18.56 6.58 0.13
C MET A 26 18.51 7.99 -0.49
N ASP A 27 17.52 8.28 -1.34
CA ASP A 27 17.33 9.58 -2.00
C ASP A 27 16.31 10.50 -1.29
N ARG A 28 15.54 9.99 -0.32
CA ARG A 28 14.61 10.78 0.49
C ARG A 28 15.29 11.22 1.79
N ARG A 29 15.29 12.53 2.08
CA ARG A 29 15.71 13.07 3.39
C ARG A 29 14.70 12.76 4.50
N GLU A 30 13.46 12.46 4.14
CA GLU A 30 12.39 12.07 5.06
C GLU A 30 12.39 10.55 5.22
N ARG A 31 12.83 10.08 6.40
CA ARG A 31 12.73 8.67 6.80
C ARG A 31 11.34 8.45 7.38
N VAL A 32 10.51 7.67 6.68
CA VAL A 32 9.13 7.38 7.08
C VAL A 32 8.91 5.88 7.23
N PHE A 33 7.94 5.52 8.06
CA PHE A 33 7.42 4.16 8.12
C PHE A 33 5.91 4.15 7.97
N LEU A 34 5.42 3.08 7.39
CA LEU A 34 4.01 2.81 7.16
C LEU A 34 3.53 1.81 8.20
N VAL A 35 2.39 2.08 8.81
CA VAL A 35 1.74 1.21 9.78
C VAL A 35 0.36 0.87 9.32
N GLY A 36 0.03 -0.42 9.36
CA GLY A 36 -1.32 -0.94 9.26
C GLY A 36 -1.76 -1.49 10.61
N THR A 37 -3.00 -1.25 10.99
CA THR A 37 -3.56 -1.72 12.27
C THR A 37 -4.52 -2.89 12.07
N ASN A 38 -4.75 -3.67 13.13
CA ASN A 38 -5.73 -4.75 13.13
C ASN A 38 -7.19 -4.27 13.07
N ILE A 39 -7.43 -2.96 13.18
CA ILE A 39 -8.75 -2.31 13.02
C ILE A 39 -8.94 -1.64 11.65
N GLY A 40 -7.97 -1.79 10.74
CA GLY A 40 -8.11 -1.35 9.35
C GLY A 40 -7.53 0.02 9.06
N ASP A 41 -6.94 0.67 10.07
CA ASP A 41 -6.31 1.97 9.90
C ASP A 41 -4.93 1.85 9.29
N ILE A 42 -4.58 2.84 8.48
CA ILE A 42 -3.26 3.04 7.90
C ILE A 42 -2.74 4.39 8.36
N ALA A 43 -1.46 4.45 8.70
CA ALA A 43 -0.78 5.68 9.05
C ALA A 43 0.63 5.73 8.46
N VAL A 44 1.03 6.91 7.97
CA VAL A 44 2.42 7.24 7.62
C VAL A 44 3.00 8.06 8.75
N TRP A 45 4.17 7.67 9.22
CA TRP A 45 4.86 8.31 10.35
C TRP A 45 6.26 8.74 9.95
N GLU A 46 6.68 9.89 10.44
CA GLU A 46 8.07 10.32 10.34
C GLU A 46 8.88 9.75 11.51
N VAL A 47 10.04 9.18 11.20
CA VAL A 47 10.89 8.50 12.18
C VAL A 47 11.57 9.49 13.13
N ALA A 48 12.02 10.63 12.59
CA ALA A 48 12.81 11.60 13.33
C ALA A 48 11.97 12.40 14.34
N SER A 49 10.84 12.95 13.89
CA SER A 49 9.93 13.74 14.72
C SER A 49 8.96 12.89 15.54
N ARG A 50 8.75 11.62 15.14
CA ARG A 50 7.74 10.71 15.70
C ARG A 50 6.33 11.25 15.50
N GLU A 51 6.14 12.09 14.49
CA GLU A 51 4.85 12.64 14.13
C GLU A 51 4.15 11.77 13.10
N ARG A 52 2.83 11.67 13.24
CA ARG A 52 1.98 11.03 12.23
C ARG A 52 1.73 12.04 11.12
N LEU A 53 2.25 11.75 9.94
CA LEU A 53 2.14 12.62 8.76
C LEU A 53 0.77 12.47 8.10
N ALA A 54 0.31 11.22 7.90
CA ALA A 54 -0.97 10.91 7.27
C ALA A 54 -1.71 9.78 7.98
N PHE A 55 -3.04 9.78 7.88
CA PHE A 55 -3.90 8.75 8.47
C PHE A 55 -5.15 8.48 7.62
N ARG A 56 -5.52 7.21 7.44
CA ARG A 56 -6.74 6.79 6.76
C ARG A 56 -7.34 5.57 7.44
N ASN A 57 -8.67 5.53 7.54
CA ASN A 57 -9.42 4.34 7.96
C ASN A 57 -9.73 3.46 6.75
N PHE A 58 -9.99 2.17 6.99
CA PHE A 58 -10.51 1.28 5.96
C PHE A 58 -11.84 1.79 5.40
N LYS A 59 -11.94 1.83 4.07
CA LYS A 59 -13.16 2.16 3.35
C LYS A 59 -13.07 1.62 1.94
N VAL A 60 -14.13 0.95 1.49
CA VAL A 60 -14.30 0.57 0.08
C VAL A 60 -14.65 1.80 -0.76
N TRP A 61 -13.94 2.01 -1.87
CA TRP A 61 -14.05 3.21 -2.68
C TRP A 61 -15.21 3.14 -3.67
N ASP A 62 -15.40 1.99 -4.32
CA ASP A 62 -16.54 1.74 -5.22
C ASP A 62 -17.16 0.36 -4.96
N LEU A 63 -18.13 0.33 -4.05
CA LEU A 63 -18.85 -0.90 -3.70
C LEU A 63 -19.55 -1.53 -4.91
N GLY A 64 -19.99 -0.72 -5.89
CA GLY A 64 -20.67 -1.21 -7.09
C GLY A 64 -19.74 -1.92 -8.08
N ALA A 65 -18.44 -1.63 -8.02
CA ALA A 65 -17.41 -2.31 -8.81
C ALA A 65 -16.90 -3.61 -8.15
N CYS A 66 -17.20 -3.85 -6.87
CA CYS A 66 -16.79 -5.05 -6.14
C CYS A 66 -17.55 -6.31 -6.58
N THR A 67 -16.97 -7.49 -6.36
CA THR A 67 -17.68 -8.75 -6.59
C THR A 67 -18.85 -8.93 -5.61
N MET A 68 -19.84 -9.73 -6.01
CA MET A 68 -21.00 -10.05 -5.15
C MET A 68 -20.57 -10.68 -3.82
N THR A 69 -19.49 -11.47 -3.83
CA THR A 69 -18.93 -12.10 -2.63
C THR A 69 -18.39 -11.05 -1.65
N LEU A 70 -17.64 -10.06 -2.15
CA LEU A 70 -17.13 -8.96 -1.35
C LEU A 70 -18.29 -8.10 -0.80
N GLN A 71 -19.26 -7.75 -1.65
CA GLN A 71 -20.45 -6.99 -1.22
C GLN A 71 -21.21 -7.70 -0.09
N ALA A 72 -21.41 -9.02 -0.20
CA ALA A 72 -22.06 -9.82 0.84
C ALA A 72 -21.22 -9.88 2.14
N SER A 73 -19.90 -10.01 2.03
CA SER A 73 -18.97 -10.00 3.17
C SER A 73 -19.04 -8.69 3.95
N LEU A 74 -19.08 -7.56 3.24
CA LEU A 74 -19.18 -6.21 3.83
C LEU A 74 -20.56 -5.91 4.42
N ALA A 75 -21.62 -6.47 3.85
CA ALA A 75 -22.97 -6.36 4.41
C ALA A 75 -23.09 -7.07 5.77
N ASN A 76 -22.33 -8.16 5.97
CA ASN A 76 -22.27 -8.87 7.24
C ASN A 76 -21.35 -8.18 8.26
N GLU A 77 -20.17 -7.76 7.81
CA GLU A 77 -19.17 -7.13 8.66
C GLU A 77 -18.29 -6.19 7.84
N TYR A 78 -18.37 -4.89 8.16
CA TYR A 78 -17.70 -3.81 7.45
C TYR A 78 -16.29 -3.48 8.00
N THR A 79 -15.81 -4.21 9.00
CA THR A 79 -14.47 -4.03 9.58
C THR A 79 -13.44 -4.80 8.75
N ALA A 80 -12.19 -4.34 8.73
CA ALA A 80 -11.08 -5.07 8.12
C ALA A 80 -9.82 -4.88 8.97
N SER A 81 -8.92 -5.87 9.00
CA SER A 81 -7.56 -5.70 9.54
C SER A 81 -6.59 -5.46 8.39
N VAL A 82 -5.56 -4.65 8.63
CA VAL A 82 -4.43 -4.52 7.71
C VAL A 82 -3.43 -5.63 7.99
N ASN A 83 -3.37 -6.62 7.10
CA ASN A 83 -2.50 -7.77 7.23
C ASN A 83 -1.08 -7.49 6.74
N ARG A 84 -0.95 -6.62 5.73
CA ARG A 84 0.35 -6.18 5.23
C ARG A 84 0.31 -4.76 4.71
N VAL A 85 1.38 -4.03 5.00
CA VAL A 85 1.73 -2.78 4.35
C VAL A 85 3.09 -2.92 3.68
N MET A 86 3.25 -2.33 2.50
CA MET A 86 4.56 -2.18 1.88
C MET A 86 4.58 -0.98 0.94
N TRP A 87 5.75 -0.36 0.81
CA TRP A 87 5.99 0.60 -0.26
C TRP A 87 6.32 -0.13 -1.56
N SER A 88 5.86 0.42 -2.68
CA SER A 88 6.40 0.01 -3.97
C SER A 88 7.89 0.38 -4.06
N PRO A 89 8.76 -0.48 -4.63
CA PRO A 89 10.22 -0.30 -4.60
C PRO A 89 10.78 0.86 -5.45
N GLY A 90 9.95 1.86 -5.77
CA GLY A 90 10.33 3.04 -6.55
C GLY A 90 10.47 2.80 -8.07
N GLY A 91 9.88 3.71 -8.85
CA GLY A 91 10.29 4.01 -10.23
C GLY A 91 9.60 3.25 -11.35
N THR A 92 8.38 3.65 -11.73
CA THR A 92 8.00 3.72 -13.16
C THR A 92 6.91 4.78 -13.40
N LEU A 93 7.19 6.05 -13.10
CA LEU A 93 6.41 7.15 -13.70
C LEU A 93 7.11 7.55 -15.01
N PHE A 94 6.66 6.98 -16.13
CA PHE A 94 6.75 7.72 -17.38
C PHE A 94 5.67 8.80 -17.30
N ASP A 95 6.09 10.04 -17.10
CA ASP A 95 5.34 11.24 -17.49
C ASP A 95 3.95 11.47 -16.86
N GLY A 96 3.87 11.49 -15.52
CA GLY A 96 2.76 12.14 -14.82
C GLY A 96 1.40 11.46 -14.88
N GLN A 97 1.31 10.20 -15.32
CA GLN A 97 0.01 9.52 -15.43
C GLN A 97 -0.37 8.80 -14.14
N THR A 98 -1.39 9.35 -13.46
CA THR A 98 -2.20 8.62 -12.48
C THR A 98 -2.84 7.40 -13.15
N ILE A 99 -3.09 6.32 -12.41
CA ILE A 99 -3.87 5.16 -12.90
C ILE A 99 -5.26 5.67 -13.30
N LYS A 100 -5.42 5.98 -14.59
CA LYS A 100 -6.68 6.44 -15.18
C LYS A 100 -6.89 5.69 -16.47
N ARG A 101 -7.65 4.60 -16.38
CA ARG A 101 -8.51 4.00 -17.41
C ARG A 101 -8.02 4.17 -18.87
N ILE A 102 -7.42 3.09 -19.39
CA ILE A 102 -7.41 2.61 -20.79
C ILE A 102 -7.58 3.68 -21.89
N ARG A 103 -6.49 4.02 -22.58
CA ARG A 103 -6.38 4.03 -24.06
C ARG A 103 -4.92 4.10 -24.51
N TRP A 104 -4.59 3.46 -25.63
CA TRP A 104 -3.26 3.42 -26.24
C TRP A 104 -2.90 4.73 -26.96
N HIS A 105 -1.70 5.29 -26.74
CA HIS A 105 -0.84 5.78 -27.83
C HIS A 105 0.61 6.06 -27.40
N THR A 106 1.55 5.79 -28.30
CA THR A 106 3.00 6.04 -28.19
C THR A 106 3.37 7.46 -28.67
N SER A 107 4.11 8.23 -27.87
CA SER A 107 5.27 9.05 -28.32
C SER A 107 5.93 9.89 -27.20
N LEU A 108 7.22 9.59 -26.96
CA LEU A 108 8.38 10.46 -26.65
C LEU A 108 8.23 11.76 -25.82
N GLY A 109 9.07 11.92 -24.79
CA GLY A 109 9.59 13.25 -24.41
C GLY A 109 10.09 13.41 -22.96
N TYR A 110 11.38 13.75 -22.83
CA TYR A 110 12.12 14.34 -21.69
C TYR A 110 11.35 14.88 -20.46
N GLY A 111 11.81 14.51 -19.24
CA GLY A 111 11.83 15.44 -18.08
C GLY A 111 11.43 14.86 -16.72
N TYR A 112 12.31 15.03 -15.73
CA TYR A 112 12.12 14.92 -14.27
C TYR A 112 11.47 13.63 -13.71
N THR A 113 12.31 12.69 -13.27
CA THR A 113 11.89 11.53 -12.48
C THR A 113 11.37 11.96 -11.10
N CYS A 114 10.06 11.88 -10.90
CA CYS A 114 9.46 11.93 -9.58
C CYS A 114 9.37 10.51 -9.01
N PHE A 115 10.06 10.25 -7.91
CA PHE A 115 10.01 8.98 -7.20
C PHE A 115 8.79 8.97 -6.25
N TYR A 116 7.61 8.69 -6.80
CA TYR A 116 6.47 8.32 -5.97
C TYR A 116 6.62 6.85 -5.60
N CYS A 117 6.96 6.59 -4.33
CA CYS A 117 6.75 5.30 -3.72
C CYS A 117 5.28 5.27 -3.31
N ASP A 118 4.50 4.38 -3.92
CA ASP A 118 3.07 4.26 -3.65
C ASP A 118 2.89 3.24 -2.53
N PRO A 119 2.33 3.63 -1.36
CA PRO A 119 2.10 2.68 -0.29
C PRO A 119 0.95 1.76 -0.68
N SER A 120 1.17 0.46 -0.54
CA SER A 120 0.18 -0.58 -0.78
C SER A 120 -0.18 -1.31 0.49
N VAL A 121 -1.45 -1.70 0.58
CA VAL A 121 -2.08 -2.20 1.79
C VAL A 121 -2.97 -3.39 1.46
N ALA A 122 -2.68 -4.54 2.07
CA ALA A 122 -3.51 -5.74 2.01
C ALA A 122 -4.42 -5.82 3.23
N TYR A 123 -5.72 -6.00 2.97
CA TYR A 123 -6.73 -6.12 4.01
C TYR A 123 -7.25 -7.55 4.16
N SER A 124 -7.76 -7.87 5.35
CA SER A 124 -8.49 -9.11 5.64
C SER A 124 -9.91 -9.15 5.04
N LYS A 125 -10.23 -8.34 4.04
CA LYS A 125 -11.57 -8.28 3.45
C LYS A 125 -11.48 -8.25 1.93
N HIS A 126 -10.88 -9.28 1.34
CA HIS A 126 -10.75 -9.46 -0.12
C HIS A 126 -9.84 -8.44 -0.82
N ILE A 127 -9.64 -7.27 -0.22
CA ILE A 127 -9.19 -6.07 -0.89
C ILE A 127 -7.70 -5.82 -0.72
N VAL A 128 -7.08 -5.33 -1.79
CA VAL A 128 -5.81 -4.60 -1.76
C VAL A 128 -6.03 -3.16 -2.20
N HIS A 129 -5.53 -2.20 -1.43
CA HIS A 129 -5.47 -0.80 -1.82
C HIS A 129 -4.05 -0.38 -2.14
N ILE A 130 -3.92 0.46 -3.15
CA ILE A 130 -2.72 1.25 -3.44
C ILE A 130 -3.08 2.70 -3.24
N TYR A 131 -2.26 3.40 -2.47
CA TYR A 131 -2.37 4.84 -2.30
C TYR A 131 -1.19 5.52 -2.99
N ALA A 132 -1.33 6.81 -3.28
CA ALA A 132 -0.24 7.69 -3.70
C ALA A 132 0.05 8.66 -2.57
N TYR A 133 1.29 8.68 -2.08
CA TYR A 133 1.72 9.56 -0.99
C TYR A 133 2.58 10.70 -1.54
N HIS A 134 2.12 11.94 -1.34
CA HIS A 134 2.77 13.15 -1.85
C HIS A 134 3.45 13.99 -0.77
N GLY A 135 3.60 13.46 0.45
CA GLY A 135 4.15 14.18 1.61
C GLY A 135 3.07 14.82 2.49
N GLY A 136 3.41 15.10 3.75
CA GLY A 136 2.47 15.62 4.75
C GLY A 136 1.27 14.68 4.95
N ASP A 137 0.04 15.21 4.94
CA ASP A 137 -1.21 14.42 5.05
C ASP A 137 -1.81 14.05 3.66
N ASP A 138 -1.04 14.23 2.58
CA ASP A 138 -1.53 13.95 1.23
C ASP A 138 -1.37 12.47 0.84
N LEU A 139 -2.26 11.65 1.41
CA LEU A 139 -2.44 10.23 1.05
C LEU A 139 -3.70 10.06 0.19
N ARG A 140 -3.51 9.75 -1.10
CA ARG A 140 -4.58 9.67 -2.10
C ARG A 140 -4.89 8.24 -2.50
N ASN A 141 -6.15 7.95 -2.78
CA ASN A 141 -6.58 6.68 -3.34
C ASN A 141 -6.06 6.54 -4.77
N HIS A 142 -5.39 5.43 -5.10
CA HIS A 142 -4.78 5.22 -6.42
C HIS A 142 -5.32 3.99 -7.14
N LEU A 143 -5.43 2.84 -6.47
CA LEU A 143 -6.08 1.64 -7.01
C LEU A 143 -6.73 0.78 -5.91
N GLU A 144 -7.93 0.25 -6.18
CA GLU A 144 -8.63 -0.72 -5.35
C GLU A 144 -8.78 -2.02 -6.14
N ILE A 145 -8.40 -3.15 -5.53
CA ILE A 145 -8.41 -4.47 -6.14
C ILE A 145 -9.20 -5.41 -5.24
N ASP A 146 -10.29 -5.98 -5.75
CA ASP A 146 -10.94 -7.15 -5.17
C ASP A 146 -10.08 -8.39 -5.51
N ALA A 147 -9.11 -8.66 -4.64
CA ALA A 147 -8.02 -9.57 -4.92
C ALA A 147 -8.39 -11.03 -4.67
N HIS A 148 -9.02 -11.35 -3.55
CA HIS A 148 -9.23 -12.75 -3.12
C HIS A 148 -10.65 -13.02 -2.66
N GLY A 149 -11.10 -14.28 -2.75
CA GLY A 149 -12.32 -14.73 -2.08
C GLY A 149 -12.07 -15.01 -0.60
N GLY A 150 -11.93 -13.96 0.22
CA GLY A 150 -11.64 -14.03 1.65
C GLY A 150 -10.49 -13.10 2.03
N ASN A 151 -9.76 -13.42 3.09
CA ASN A 151 -8.66 -12.56 3.55
C ASN A 151 -7.51 -12.50 2.53
N VAL A 152 -6.94 -11.31 2.32
CA VAL A 152 -5.62 -11.18 1.68
C VAL A 152 -4.56 -11.35 2.76
N SER A 153 -3.76 -12.40 2.67
CA SER A 153 -2.77 -12.76 3.69
C SER A 153 -1.47 -11.99 3.52
N ASP A 154 -1.06 -11.78 2.26
CA ASP A 154 0.23 -11.17 1.92
C ASP A 154 0.14 -10.46 0.55
N LEU A 155 1.04 -9.50 0.34
CA LEU A 155 1.29 -8.85 -0.94
C LEU A 155 2.78 -8.59 -1.14
N ALA A 156 3.21 -8.59 -2.39
CA ALA A 156 4.57 -8.28 -2.80
C ALA A 156 4.55 -7.53 -4.13
N PHE A 157 5.51 -6.64 -4.32
CA PHE A 157 5.79 -6.05 -5.62
C PHE A 157 6.87 -6.83 -6.36
N SER A 158 6.74 -6.90 -7.68
CA SER A 158 7.79 -7.39 -8.58
C SER A 158 7.77 -6.57 -9.87
N ASN A 159 8.92 -6.43 -10.53
CA ASN A 159 9.05 -5.61 -11.74
C ASN A 159 9.67 -6.39 -12.91
N PRO A 160 9.03 -7.49 -13.36
CA PRO A 160 9.53 -8.23 -14.52
C PRO A 160 9.46 -7.35 -15.78
N ASN A 161 10.56 -7.25 -16.52
CA ASN A 161 10.62 -6.52 -17.79
C ASN A 161 10.17 -5.05 -17.73
N LYS A 162 10.45 -4.35 -16.61
CA LYS A 162 10.03 -2.95 -16.38
C LYS A 162 8.51 -2.73 -16.30
N GLN A 163 7.75 -3.80 -16.06
CA GLN A 163 6.32 -3.71 -15.74
C GLN A 163 6.12 -4.02 -14.27
N LEU A 164 5.69 -3.02 -13.47
CA LEU A 164 5.38 -3.28 -12.07
C LEU A 164 4.16 -4.22 -11.99
N CYS A 165 4.25 -5.19 -11.11
CA CYS A 165 3.16 -6.07 -10.78
C CYS A 165 3.03 -6.24 -9.27
N ILE A 166 1.80 -6.47 -8.86
CA ILE A 166 1.46 -6.86 -7.50
C ILE A 166 1.18 -8.35 -7.52
N ILE A 167 1.80 -9.06 -6.60
CA ILE A 167 1.52 -10.46 -6.32
C ILE A 167 0.83 -10.50 -4.98
N THR A 168 -0.34 -11.13 -4.91
CA THR A 168 -1.12 -11.29 -3.67
C THR A 168 -1.37 -12.75 -3.41
N CYS A 169 -1.51 -13.13 -2.15
CA CYS A 169 -2.03 -14.44 -1.77
C CYS A 169 -3.13 -14.29 -0.72
N GLY A 170 -4.04 -15.27 -0.66
CA GLY A 170 -5.19 -15.18 0.22
C GLY A 170 -5.84 -16.50 0.56
N GLU A 171 -6.92 -16.41 1.33
CA GLU A 171 -7.67 -17.52 1.90
C GLU A 171 -8.33 -18.42 0.85
N ASP A 172 -8.59 -17.89 -0.35
CA ASP A 172 -9.04 -18.65 -1.52
C ASP A 172 -7.98 -19.63 -2.07
N LYS A 173 -6.83 -19.74 -1.38
CA LYS A 173 -5.69 -20.62 -1.71
C LYS A 173 -5.07 -20.29 -3.07
N ALA A 174 -5.30 -19.09 -3.57
CA ALA A 174 -4.74 -18.61 -4.83
C ALA A 174 -3.58 -17.65 -4.59
N ILE A 175 -2.64 -17.64 -5.54
CA ILE A 175 -1.67 -16.55 -5.73
C ILE A 175 -2.08 -15.83 -7.02
N LYS A 176 -2.32 -14.53 -6.94
CA LYS A 176 -2.78 -13.73 -8.08
C LYS A 176 -1.75 -12.65 -8.39
N ARG A 177 -1.57 -12.40 -9.69
CA ARG A 177 -0.65 -11.38 -10.20
C ARG A 177 -1.44 -10.32 -10.96
N TYR A 178 -1.28 -9.07 -10.57
CA TYR A 178 -1.89 -7.90 -11.19
C TYR A 178 -0.81 -7.08 -11.84
N PHE A 179 -0.85 -6.92 -13.16
CA PHE A 179 0.04 -6.00 -13.86
C PHE A 179 -0.47 -4.58 -13.68
N LEU A 180 0.38 -3.71 -13.13
CA LEU A 180 0.11 -2.28 -13.08
C LEU A 180 0.56 -1.69 -14.41
N ILE A 181 -0.41 -1.21 -15.17
CA ILE A 181 -0.18 -0.57 -16.46
C ILE A 181 -0.15 0.92 -16.17
N TYR A 182 1.03 1.50 -16.21
CA TYR A 182 1.25 2.94 -16.29
C TYR A 182 1.14 3.30 -17.77
N ASN A 183 0.23 4.22 -18.11
CA ASN A 183 0.22 4.82 -19.43
C ASN A 183 1.19 6.00 -19.45
#